data_AF-A0A6I3U7N4-F1
#
_entry.id   AF-A0A6I3U7N4-F1
#
_cell.length_a   1.000
_cell.length_b   1.000
_cell.length_c   1.000
_cell.angle_alpha   90.00
_cell.angle_beta   90.00
_cell.angle_gamma   90.00
#
_symmetry.space_group_name_H-M   'P 1'
#
loop_
_entity.id
_entity.type
_entity.pdbx_description
1 polymer ?
#
loop_
_entity_poly.entity_id
_entity_poly.type
_entity_poly.pdbx_seq_one_letter_code
_entity_poly.pdbx_strand_id
1 'polypeptide(L)'
;MLQQLVNGLILGSVYALLALGYTMVYGIIKLINFAHGDIYMIGAFIGYFLINSFQMDFFLALIISMAGTALLGVVIEFLAYRPLR
;
A
#
# COMPACT_ATOMS: atom_id res chain seq x y z
N MET A 1 15.32 27.46 -2.58
CA MET A 1 14.88 27.62 -1.19
C MET A 1 13.36 27.56 -1.02
N LEU A 2 12.56 28.53 -1.52
CA LEU A 2 11.09 28.47 -1.33
C LEU A 2 10.46 27.18 -1.91
N GLN A 3 10.91 26.74 -3.09
CA GLN A 3 10.44 25.50 -3.70
C GLN A 3 10.82 24.24 -2.91
N GLN A 4 11.98 24.21 -2.25
CA GLN A 4 12.35 23.10 -1.37
C GLN A 4 11.50 23.09 -0.10
N LEU A 5 11.12 24.26 0.42
CA LEU A 5 10.22 24.38 1.56
C LEU A 5 8.82 23.86 1.21
N VAL A 6 8.31 24.25 0.03
CA VAL A 6 7.03 23.76 -0.50
C VAL A 6 7.07 22.26 -0.74
N ASN A 7 8.13 21.73 -1.36
CA ASN A 7 8.30 20.29 -1.55
C ASN A 7 8.37 19.53 -0.22
N GLY A 8 9.07 20.08 0.78
CA GLY A 8 9.15 19.52 2.13
C GLY A 8 7.80 19.48 2.82
N LEU A 9 6.98 20.54 2.69
CA LEU A 9 5.62 20.58 3.19
C LEU A 9 4.73 19.55 2.49
N ILE A 10 4.77 19.46 1.17
CA ILE A 10 3.96 18.49 0.40
C ILE A 10 4.28 17.06 0.83
N LEU A 11 5.57 16.70 0.84
CA LEU A 11 6.00 15.36 1.26
C LEU A 11 5.67 15.09 2.73
N GLY A 12 5.88 16.07 3.61
CA GLY A 12 5.52 15.98 5.02
C GLY A 12 4.02 15.78 5.24
N SER A 13 3.17 16.49 4.51
CA SER A 13 1.72 16.33 4.56
C SER A 13 1.26 14.95 4.07
N VAL A 14 1.88 14.42 3.01
CA VAL A 14 1.60 13.05 2.53
C VAL A 14 1.94 12.01 3.61
N TYR A 15 3.12 12.12 4.23
CA TYR A 15 3.50 11.22 5.31
C TYR A 15 2.63 11.37 6.57
N ALA A 16 2.22 12.60 6.90
CA ALA A 16 1.30 12.85 8.02
C ALA A 16 -0.08 12.24 7.77
N LEU A 17 -0.62 12.35 6.55
CA LEU A 17 -1.88 11.74 6.16
C LEU A 17 -1.80 10.21 6.18
N LEU A 18 -0.70 9.63 5.69
CA LEU A 18 -0.46 8.19 5.80
C LEU A 18 -0.48 7.75 7.26
N ALA A 19 0.30 8.40 8.13
CA ALA A 19 0.35 8.10 9.56
C ALA A 19 -1.04 8.20 10.23
N LEU A 20 -1.81 9.25 9.93
CA LEU A 20 -3.19 9.39 10.42
C LEU A 20 -4.09 8.22 9.98
N GLY A 21 -4.01 7.81 8.71
CA GLY A 21 -4.73 6.64 8.20
C GLY A 21 -4.39 5.36 8.98
N TYR A 22 -3.10 5.11 9.22
CA TYR A 22 -2.66 3.99 10.06
C TYR A 22 -3.22 4.07 11.48
N THR A 23 -3.18 5.24 12.13
CA THR A 23 -3.70 5.40 13.49
C THR A 23 -5.21 5.18 13.59
N MET A 24 -5.99 5.55 12.57
CA MET A 24 -7.44 5.29 12.57
C MET A 24 -7.77 3.80 12.46
N VAL A 25 -7.06 3.07 11.59
CA VAL A 25 -7.25 1.62 11.46
C VAL A 25 -6.82 0.90 12.75
N TYR A 26 -5.68 1.29 13.32
CA TYR A 26 -5.18 0.72 14.57
C TYR A 26 -6.05 1.07 15.79
N GLY A 27 -6.61 2.28 15.84
CA GLY A 27 -7.44 2.74 16.95
C GLY A 27 -8.70 1.87 17.14
N ILE A 28 -9.20 1.28 16.06
CA ILE A 28 -10.38 0.40 16.09
C ILE A 28 -9.98 -1.06 16.32
N ILE A 29 -8.91 -1.55 15.66
CA ILE A 29 -8.58 -2.98 15.63
C ILE A 29 -7.61 -3.38 16.77
N LYS A 30 -6.86 -2.44 17.35
CA LYS A 30 -5.80 -2.65 18.37
C LYS A 30 -4.70 -3.66 17.99
N LEU A 31 -4.69 -4.16 16.74
CA LEU A 31 -3.70 -5.09 16.23
C LEU A 31 -2.76 -4.38 15.25
N ILE A 32 -1.47 -4.60 15.45
CA ILE A 32 -0.43 -4.04 14.59
C ILE A 32 -0.38 -4.84 13.28
N ASN A 33 -0.87 -4.26 12.18
CA ASN A 33 -0.67 -4.81 10.85
C ASN A 33 0.76 -4.61 10.35
N PHE A 34 1.63 -5.53 10.76
CA PHE A 34 3.02 -5.65 10.30
C PHE A 34 3.13 -6.04 8.82
N ALA A 35 2.08 -6.64 8.22
CA ALA A 35 2.10 -7.06 6.82
C ALA A 35 1.90 -5.88 5.85
N HIS A 36 1.55 -4.68 6.32
CA HIS A 36 1.23 -3.58 5.41
C HIS A 36 2.44 -3.16 4.53
N GLY A 37 3.66 -3.20 5.07
CA GLY A 37 4.88 -2.94 4.30
C GLY A 37 5.13 -4.03 3.24
N ASP A 38 4.97 -5.29 3.61
CA ASP A 38 5.17 -6.43 2.72
C ASP A 38 4.12 -6.47 1.60
N ILE A 39 2.86 -6.17 1.90
CA ILE A 39 1.76 -6.09 0.92
C ILE A 39 2.05 -4.97 -0.10
N TYR A 40 2.56 -3.82 0.36
CA TYR A 40 2.95 -2.71 -0.52
C TYR A 40 4.07 -3.13 -1.46
N MET A 41 5.07 -3.84 -0.95
CA MET A 41 6.19 -4.33 -1.74
C MET A 41 5.73 -5.34 -2.80
N ILE A 42 4.86 -6.28 -2.43
CA ILE A 42 4.30 -7.26 -3.37
C ILE A 42 3.56 -6.56 -4.52
N GLY A 43 2.78 -5.51 -4.23
CA GLY A 43 2.12 -4.73 -5.28
C GLY A 43 3.05 -4.07 -6.26
N ALA A 44 4.10 -3.43 -5.74
CA ALA A 44 5.13 -2.83 -6.56
C ALA A 44 5.84 -3.88 -7.43
N PHE A 45 6.14 -5.06 -6.89
CA PHE A 45 6.76 -6.15 -7.63
C PHE A 45 5.84 -6.74 -8.70
N ILE A 46 4.54 -6.92 -8.43
CA ILE A 46 3.57 -7.36 -9.44
C ILE A 46 3.58 -6.38 -10.62
N GLY A 47 3.43 -5.08 -10.35
CA GLY A 47 3.49 -4.06 -11.40
C GLY A 47 4.83 -4.06 -12.15
N TYR A 48 5.94 -4.17 -11.43
CA TYR A 48 7.29 -4.26 -12.00
C TYR A 48 7.45 -5.44 -12.96
N PHE A 49 7.00 -6.63 -12.57
CA PHE A 49 7.07 -7.83 -13.41
C PHE A 49 6.16 -7.73 -14.63
N LEU A 50 4.94 -7.20 -14.47
CA LEU A 50 4.03 -7.00 -15.60
C LEU A 50 4.60 -6.04 -16.65
N ILE A 51 5.29 -4.98 -16.21
CA ILE A 51 5.89 -4.01 -17.12
C ILE A 51 7.21 -4.53 -17.71
N ASN A 52 8.11 -5.09 -16.91
CA ASN A 52 9.46 -5.46 -17.40
C ASN A 52 9.51 -6.84 -18.05
N SER A 53 8.79 -7.84 -17.52
CA SER A 53 8.85 -9.21 -18.04
C SER A 53 7.75 -9.47 -19.09
N PHE A 54 6.55 -8.93 -18.89
CA PHE A 54 5.43 -9.12 -19.81
C PHE A 54 5.24 -7.97 -20.80
N GLN A 55 6.02 -6.89 -20.68
CA GLN A 55 5.93 -5.69 -21.55
C GLN A 55 4.50 -5.14 -21.68
N MET A 56 3.69 -5.26 -20.63
CA MET A 56 2.32 -4.75 -20.62
C MET A 56 2.31 -3.23 -20.50
N ASP A 57 1.26 -2.62 -21.07
CA ASP A 57 1.00 -1.19 -20.91
C ASP A 57 0.88 -0.80 -19.44
N PHE A 58 1.48 0.34 -19.09
CA PHE A 58 1.53 0.84 -17.71
C PHE A 58 0.16 0.89 -17.04
N PHE A 59 -0.87 1.38 -17.74
CA PHE A 59 -2.22 1.47 -17.21
C PHE A 59 -2.84 0.10 -16.91
N LEU A 60 -2.59 -0.88 -17.78
CA LEU A 60 -3.10 -2.23 -17.61
C LEU A 60 -2.38 -2.94 -16.46
N ALA A 61 -1.06 -2.79 -16.37
CA ALA A 61 -0.24 -3.29 -15.28
C ALA A 61 -0.61 -2.67 -13.92
N LEU A 62 -0.95 -1.38 -13.90
CA LEU A 62 -1.42 -0.68 -12.71
C LEU A 62 -2.71 -1.32 -12.19
N ILE A 63 -3.73 -1.46 -13.05
CA ILE A 63 -5.03 -2.03 -12.65
C ILE A 63 -4.85 -3.46 -12.14
N ILE A 64 -4.03 -4.28 -12.82
CA ILE A 64 -3.79 -5.66 -12.39
C ILE A 64 -3.02 -5.72 -11.08
N SER A 65 -2.02 -4.85 -10.86
CA SER A 65 -1.28 -4.81 -9.58
C SER A 65 -2.18 -4.36 -8.41
N MET A 66 -3.09 -3.40 -8.64
CA MET A 66 -4.10 -2.99 -7.67
C MET A 66 -5.06 -4.14 -7.34
N ALA A 67 -5.54 -4.86 -8.35
CA ALA A 67 -6.43 -6.00 -8.15
C ALA A 67 -5.71 -7.15 -7.40
N GLY A 68 -4.46 -7.44 -7.76
CA GLY A 68 -3.66 -8.49 -7.12
C GLY A 68 -3.34 -8.19 -5.65
N THR A 69 -2.98 -6.95 -5.34
CA THR A 69 -2.76 -6.53 -3.94
C THR A 69 -4.03 -6.49 -3.12
N ALA A 70 -5.15 -6.05 -3.70
CA ALA A 70 -6.44 -6.08 -3.02
C ALA A 70 -6.85 -7.51 -2.66
N LEU A 71 -6.69 -8.46 -3.60
CA LEU A 71 -6.93 -9.88 -3.36
C LEU A 71 -6.06 -10.44 -2.23
N LEU A 72 -4.76 -10.14 -2.24
CA LEU A 72 -3.86 -10.54 -1.16
C LEU A 72 -4.26 -9.95 0.19
N GLY A 73 -4.66 -8.68 0.22
CA GLY A 73 -5.16 -8.03 1.43
C GLY A 73 -6.40 -8.74 2.01
N VAL A 74 -7.36 -9.11 1.16
CA VAL A 74 -8.55 -9.86 1.56
C VAL A 74 -8.20 -11.25 2.06
N VAL A 75 -7.29 -11.95 1.39
CA VAL A 75 -6.82 -13.28 1.82
C VAL A 75 -6.15 -13.21 3.20
N ILE A 76 -5.28 -12.22 3.43
CA ILE A 76 -4.61 -12.01 4.71
C ILE A 76 -5.64 -11.66 5.80
N GLU A 77 -6.62 -10.80 5.50
CA GLU A 77 -7.69 -10.51 6.44
C GLU A 77 -8.46 -11.77 6.82
N PHE A 78 -8.84 -12.59 5.84
CA PHE A 78 -9.63 -13.79 6.08
C PHE A 78 -8.85 -14.87 6.83
N LEU A 79 -7.58 -15.08 6.47
CA LEU A 79 -6.78 -16.21 6.96
C LEU A 79 -6.05 -15.89 8.26
N ALA A 80 -5.55 -14.67 8.43
CA ALA A 80 -4.79 -14.26 9.61
C ALA A 80 -5.65 -13.48 10.61
N TYR A 81 -6.40 -12.46 10.16
CA TYR A 81 -7.11 -11.57 11.08
C TYR A 81 -8.45 -12.12 11.57
N ARG A 82 -9.24 -12.74 10.70
CA ARG A 82 -10.55 -13.30 11.05
C ARG A 82 -10.52 -14.37 12.17
N PRO A 83 -9.52 -15.28 12.25
CA PRO A 83 -9.44 -16.23 13.36
C PRO A 83 -8.83 -15.67 14.65
N LEU A 84 -8.23 -14.46 14.61
CA LEU A 84 -7.68 -13.76 15.78
C LEU A 84 -8.67 -12.76 16.41
N ARG A 85 -9.79 -12.47 15.72
CA ARG A 85 -10.94 -11.73 16.25
C ARG A 85 -11.85 -12.70 17.02
#